data_AF-A0A7C3ZQN0-F1
#
_entry.id   AF-A0A7C3ZQN0-F1
#
_cell.length_a   1.000
_cell.length_b   1.000
_cell.length_c   1.000
_cell.angle_alpha   90.00
_cell.angle_beta   90.00
_cell.angle_gamma   90.00
#
_symmetry.space_group_name_H-M   'P 1'
#
loop_
_entity.id
_entity.type
_entity.pdbx_description
1 polymer ?
#
loop_
_entity_poly.entity_id
_entity_poly.type
_entity_poly.pdbx_seq_one_letter_code
_entity_poly.pdbx_strand_id
1 'polypeptide(L)'
;MFGEVNIGVAVALEGGLIVPVVRNADKKTLAEISSSLKSLADKARSGGLSSEDLAGGTFTITNLGSYGVDAFNPIISPGQSAILGVCRIARKPVVVGDSVEIRSVMNLCLSFDHRVLDGAPAAQFLQRVKELLESPYQLLI
;
A
#
# COMPACT_ATOMS: atom_id res chain seq x y z
N MET A 1 2.46 6.38 20.28
CA MET A 1 2.84 5.32 19.31
C MET A 1 1.64 4.40 19.20
N PHE A 2 1.09 4.15 18.00
CA PHE A 2 -0.03 3.23 17.86
C PHE A 2 0.44 1.82 18.25
N GLY A 3 -0.27 1.14 19.15
CA GLY A 3 0.02 -0.25 19.54
C GLY A 3 -0.50 -1.28 18.54
N GLU A 4 -1.11 -0.84 17.43
CA GLU A 4 -1.78 -1.66 16.43
C GLU A 4 -1.37 -1.24 15.01
N VAL A 5 -1.18 -2.22 14.11
CA VAL A 5 -0.93 -1.97 12.68
C VAL A 5 -2.20 -2.27 11.90
N ASN A 6 -2.96 -1.22 11.58
CA ASN A 6 -4.23 -1.30 10.86
C ASN A 6 -4.07 -0.68 9.47
N ILE A 7 -4.16 -1.48 8.42
CA ILE A 7 -3.87 -1.02 7.06
C ILE A 7 -5.17 -0.75 6.30
N GLY A 8 -5.43 0.51 5.99
CA GLY A 8 -6.46 0.91 5.04
C GLY A 8 -6.05 0.54 3.62
N VAL A 9 -6.95 -0.06 2.85
CA VAL A 9 -6.70 -0.39 1.45
C VAL A 9 -7.80 0.21 0.58
N ALA A 10 -7.40 1.09 -0.34
CA ALA A 10 -8.33 1.78 -1.22
C ALA A 10 -9.00 0.81 -2.21
N VAL A 11 -10.33 0.81 -2.23
CA VAL A 11 -11.17 0.03 -3.14
C VAL A 11 -11.97 0.99 -4.02
N ALA A 12 -11.77 0.89 -5.33
CA ALA A 12 -12.53 1.65 -6.31
C ALA A 12 -13.95 1.06 -6.48
N LEU A 13 -14.93 1.95 -6.53
CA LEU A 13 -16.35 1.68 -6.79
C LEU A 13 -16.80 2.52 -7.99
N GLU A 14 -17.94 2.17 -8.61
CA GLU A 14 -18.46 2.92 -9.77
C GLU A 14 -18.70 4.41 -9.46
N GLY A 15 -19.08 4.74 -8.22
CA GLY A 15 -19.36 6.11 -7.79
C GLY A 15 -18.26 6.79 -6.98
N GLY A 16 -17.09 6.17 -6.76
CA GLY A 16 -16.03 6.77 -5.95
C GLY A 16 -15.01 5.79 -5.40
N LEU A 17 -14.46 6.14 -4.23
CA LEU A 17 -13.41 5.37 -3.55
C LEU A 17 -13.78 5.19 -2.08
N ILE A 18 -13.59 3.97 -1.57
CA ILE A 18 -13.74 3.67 -0.14
C ILE A 18 -12.48 2.99 0.38
N VAL A 19 -12.15 3.20 1.65
CA VAL A 19 -10.91 2.69 2.26
C VAL A 19 -11.24 1.82 3.47
N PRO A 20 -11.64 0.55 3.26
CA PRO A 20 -11.78 -0.40 4.36
C PRO A 20 -10.43 -0.73 5.00
N VAL A 21 -10.47 -1.14 6.27
CA VAL A 21 -9.31 -1.33 7.14
C VAL A 21 -9.09 -2.80 7.47
N VAL A 22 -7.92 -3.32 7.10
CA VAL A 22 -7.42 -4.60 7.60
C VAL A 22 -6.80 -4.37 8.98
N ARG A 23 -7.53 -4.76 10.02
CA ARG A 23 -7.07 -4.64 11.41
C ARG A 23 -5.97 -5.64 11.75
N ASN A 24 -5.03 -5.22 12.62
CA ASN A 24 -3.91 -6.01 13.12
C ASN A 24 -3.21 -6.80 11.99
N ALA A 25 -2.88 -6.11 10.90
CA ALA A 25 -2.28 -6.72 9.72
C ALA A 25 -0.93 -7.37 10.02
N ASP A 26 -0.21 -6.88 11.04
CA ASP A 26 1.04 -7.44 11.57
C ASP A 26 0.87 -8.82 12.21
N LYS A 27 -0.35 -9.16 12.67
CA LYS A 27 -0.66 -10.43 13.35
C LYS A 27 -1.29 -11.46 12.42
N LYS A 28 -1.38 -11.17 11.13
CA LYS A 28 -2.03 -12.01 10.13
C LYS A 28 -1.01 -12.60 9.16
N THR A 29 -1.25 -13.84 8.78
CA THR A 29 -0.58 -14.46 7.65
C THR A 29 -1.00 -13.79 6.34
N LEU A 30 -0.17 -13.95 5.29
CA LEU A 30 -0.50 -13.45 3.95
C LEU A 30 -1.87 -13.97 3.44
N ALA A 31 -2.21 -15.23 3.74
CA ALA A 31 -3.48 -15.83 3.37
C ALA A 31 -4.66 -15.16 4.08
N GLU A 32 -4.54 -14.86 5.38
CA GLU A 32 -5.56 -14.17 6.16
C GLU A 32 -5.74 -12.71 5.71
N ILE A 33 -4.65 -12.02 5.36
CA ILE A 33 -4.71 -10.67 4.78
C ILE A 33 -5.46 -10.71 3.45
N SER A 34 -5.10 -11.65 2.57
CA SER A 34 -5.76 -11.81 1.25
C SER A 34 -7.25 -12.10 1.39
N SER A 35 -7.63 -13.03 2.27
CA SER A 35 -9.04 -13.35 2.55
C SER A 35 -9.79 -12.14 3.13
N SER A 36 -9.18 -11.43 4.08
CA SER A 36 -9.75 -10.20 4.67
C SER A 36 -10.02 -9.15 3.60
N LEU A 37 -9.05 -8.89 2.73
CA LEU A 37 -9.18 -7.90 1.66
C LEU A 37 -10.27 -8.27 0.66
N LYS A 38 -10.35 -9.54 0.27
CA LYS A 38 -11.41 -10.02 -0.62
C LYS A 38 -12.79 -9.77 -0.01
N SER A 39 -12.99 -10.17 1.25
CA SER A 39 -14.25 -9.95 1.97
C SER A 39 -14.61 -8.46 2.07
N LEU A 40 -13.65 -7.61 2.42
CA LEU A 40 -13.86 -6.16 2.51
C LEU A 40 -14.17 -5.53 1.16
N ALA A 41 -13.51 -5.96 0.08
CA ALA A 41 -13.78 -5.48 -1.27
C ALA A 41 -15.18 -5.91 -1.77
N ASP A 42 -15.61 -7.13 -1.45
CA ASP A 42 -16.94 -7.61 -1.82
C ASP A 42 -18.03 -6.86 -1.04
N LYS A 43 -17.83 -6.62 0.27
CA LYS A 43 -18.70 -5.75 1.08
C LYS A 43 -18.73 -4.31 0.56
N ALA A 44 -17.58 -3.77 0.15
CA ALA A 44 -17.48 -2.42 -0.40
C ALA A 44 -18.37 -2.27 -1.64
N ARG A 45 -18.29 -3.23 -2.56
CA ARG A 45 -19.07 -3.24 -3.81
C ARG A 45 -20.56 -3.45 -3.57
N SER A 46 -20.95 -4.22 -2.57
CA SER A 46 -22.35 -4.44 -2.22
C SER A 46 -22.94 -3.37 -1.29
N GLY A 47 -22.15 -2.39 -0.86
CA GLY A 47 -22.57 -1.37 0.11
C GLY A 47 -22.75 -1.89 1.54
N GLY A 48 -22.25 -3.09 1.85
CA GLY A 48 -22.39 -3.77 3.14
C GLY A 48 -21.26 -3.51 4.13
N LEU A 49 -20.49 -2.43 3.98
CA LEU A 49 -19.45 -2.07 4.94
C LEU A 49 -20.06 -1.43 6.19
N SER A 50 -19.59 -1.87 7.35
CA SER A 50 -19.91 -1.24 8.62
C SER A 50 -19.01 -0.02 8.89
N SER A 51 -19.40 0.83 9.84
CA SER A 51 -18.54 1.92 10.34
C SER A 51 -17.22 1.40 10.91
N GLU A 52 -17.25 0.22 11.53
CA GLU A 52 -16.06 -0.44 12.09
C GLU A 52 -15.07 -0.90 11.02
N ASP A 53 -15.56 -1.28 9.84
CA ASP A 53 -14.73 -1.65 8.69
C ASP A 53 -13.96 -0.45 8.12
N LEU A 54 -14.38 0.79 8.42
CA LEU A 54 -13.80 2.03 7.88
C LEU A 54 -12.93 2.79 8.89
N ALA A 55 -13.08 2.52 10.18
CA ALA A 55 -12.44 3.26 11.25
C ALA A 55 -11.08 2.68 11.67
N GLY A 56 -10.20 3.52 12.21
CA GLY A 56 -9.00 3.09 12.94
C GLY A 56 -7.83 2.63 12.08
N GLY A 57 -7.80 2.98 10.78
CA GLY A 57 -6.62 2.76 9.94
C GLY A 57 -5.45 3.65 10.39
N THR A 58 -4.25 3.07 10.49
CA THR A 58 -3.01 3.77 10.89
C THR A 58 -2.11 4.10 9.70
N PHE A 59 -2.28 3.40 8.57
CA PHE A 59 -1.60 3.65 7.31
C PHE A 59 -2.52 3.26 6.14
N THR A 60 -2.37 3.89 4.98
CA THR A 60 -3.17 3.58 3.79
C THR A 60 -2.30 3.11 2.63
N ILE A 61 -2.78 2.11 1.89
CA ILE A 61 -2.26 1.70 0.60
C ILE A 61 -3.32 1.97 -0.47
N THR A 62 -2.90 2.58 -1.57
CA THR A 62 -3.76 2.82 -2.73
C THR A 62 -3.06 2.39 -4.01
N ASN A 63 -3.80 1.74 -4.91
CA ASN A 63 -3.24 1.15 -6.13
C ASN A 63 -3.96 1.73 -7.35
N LEU A 64 -3.20 2.47 -8.17
CA LEU A 64 -3.66 3.00 -9.45
C LEU A 64 -2.97 2.33 -10.65
N GLY A 65 -2.21 1.27 -10.40
CA GLY A 65 -1.49 0.54 -11.44
C GLY A 65 -2.39 -0.14 -12.45
N SER A 66 -3.59 -0.57 -12.05
CA SER A 66 -4.61 -1.10 -12.97
C SER A 66 -5.12 -0.07 -13.97
N TYR A 67 -5.01 1.22 -13.64
CA TYR A 67 -5.38 2.33 -14.51
C TYR A 67 -4.19 2.84 -15.37
N GLY A 68 -3.05 2.15 -15.31
CA GLY A 68 -1.87 2.48 -16.10
C GLY A 68 -1.09 3.70 -15.60
N VAL A 69 -1.35 4.17 -14.38
CA VAL A 69 -0.67 5.32 -13.79
C VAL A 69 0.79 4.96 -13.48
N ASP A 70 1.73 5.73 -14.02
CA ASP A 70 3.17 5.51 -13.79
C ASP A 70 3.68 6.19 -12.51
N ALA A 71 3.10 7.30 -12.09
CA ALA A 71 3.39 8.00 -10.83
C ALA A 71 2.23 8.92 -10.45
N PHE A 72 2.00 9.10 -9.16
CA PHE A 72 1.03 10.07 -8.63
C PHE A 72 1.38 10.46 -7.20
N ASN A 73 0.80 11.55 -6.71
CA ASN A 73 0.99 12.04 -5.34
C ASN A 73 -0.25 11.70 -4.52
N PRO A 74 -0.27 10.56 -3.79
CA PRO A 74 -1.43 10.19 -2.99
C PRO A 74 -1.68 11.20 -1.85
N ILE A 75 -2.94 11.52 -1.60
CA ILE A 75 -3.32 12.39 -0.48
C ILE A 75 -3.46 11.54 0.78
N ILE A 76 -2.85 12.00 1.88
CA ILE A 76 -2.87 11.30 3.17
C ILE A 76 -4.32 11.23 3.69
N SER A 77 -4.75 10.02 4.08
CA SER A 77 -6.06 9.82 4.71
C SER A 77 -6.14 10.60 6.03
N PRO A 78 -7.27 11.29 6.31
CA PRO A 78 -7.42 12.05 7.56
C PRO A 78 -7.08 11.24 8.81
N GLY A 79 -6.27 11.84 9.69
CA GLY A 79 -5.83 11.20 10.95
C GLY A 79 -4.63 10.25 10.82
N GLN A 80 -4.13 9.98 9.61
CA GLN A 80 -2.92 9.20 9.39
C GLN A 80 -1.71 10.08 9.06
N SER A 81 -0.51 9.53 9.19
CA SER A 81 0.74 10.25 8.92
C SER A 81 1.31 9.99 7.53
N ALA A 82 0.88 8.95 6.83
CA ALA A 82 1.42 8.58 5.51
C ALA A 82 0.47 7.67 4.70
N ILE A 83 0.70 7.63 3.39
CA ILE A 83 0.01 6.78 2.42
C ILE A 83 0.98 6.31 1.34
N LEU A 84 0.89 5.02 0.95
CA LEU A 84 1.68 4.44 -0.12
C LEU A 84 0.84 4.23 -1.39
N GLY A 85 1.28 4.85 -2.47
CA GLY A 85 0.76 4.65 -3.81
C GLY A 85 1.51 3.55 -4.56
N VAL A 86 0.79 2.57 -5.10
CA VAL A 86 1.30 1.52 -5.99
C VAL A 86 0.93 1.87 -7.43
N CYS A 87 1.93 1.95 -8.30
CA CYS A 87 1.78 2.34 -9.70
C CYS A 87 1.81 1.13 -10.64
N ARG A 88 1.65 1.37 -11.94
CA ARG A 88 1.68 0.35 -12.99
C ARG A 88 3.01 -0.41 -12.95
N ILE A 89 2.92 -1.73 -13.16
CA ILE A 89 4.07 -2.57 -13.51
C ILE A 89 4.28 -2.48 -15.04
N ALA A 90 5.48 -2.11 -15.46
CA ALA A 90 5.86 -2.03 -16.88
C ALA A 90 7.20 -2.73 -17.13
N ARG A 91 7.38 -3.26 -18.34
CA ARG A 91 8.66 -3.82 -18.80
C ARG A 91 9.60 -2.67 -19.12
N LYS A 92 10.73 -2.56 -18.40
CA LYS A 92 11.73 -1.50 -18.58
C LYS A 92 13.14 -2.09 -18.68
N PRO A 93 14.03 -1.52 -19.51
CA PRO A 93 15.45 -1.83 -19.44
C PRO A 93 16.02 -1.31 -18.11
N VAL A 94 16.74 -2.16 -17.39
CA VAL A 94 17.43 -1.82 -16.15
C VAL A 94 18.84 -2.37 -16.17
N VAL A 95 19.74 -1.71 -15.46
CA VAL A 95 21.13 -2.17 -15.31
C VAL A 95 21.19 -3.17 -14.16
N VAL A 96 21.73 -4.36 -14.43
CA VAL A 96 21.95 -5.43 -13.45
C VAL A 96 23.42 -5.85 -13.57
N GLY A 97 24.23 -5.52 -12.55
CA GLY A 97 25.69 -5.59 -12.68
C GLY A 97 26.16 -4.70 -13.83
N ASP A 98 26.85 -5.29 -14.80
CA ASP A 98 27.34 -4.59 -16.00
C ASP A 98 26.47 -4.82 -17.25
N SER A 99 25.31 -5.46 -17.11
CA SER A 99 24.41 -5.79 -18.24
C SER A 99 23.10 -4.99 -18.19
N VAL A 100 22.53 -4.71 -19.37
CA VAL A 100 21.16 -4.18 -19.49
C VAL A 100 20.19 -5.35 -19.67
N GLU A 101 19.23 -5.47 -18.77
CA GLU A 101 18.21 -6.51 -18.80
C GLU A 101 16.80 -5.92 -18.78
N ILE A 102 15.85 -6.58 -19.44
CA ILE A 102 14.44 -6.17 -19.35
C ILE A 102 13.83 -6.78 -18.08
N ARG A 103 13.36 -5.93 -17.17
CA ARG A 103 12.69 -6.33 -15.93
C ARG A 103 11.29 -5.73 -15.83
N SER A 104 10.47 -6.33 -14.98
CA SER A 104 9.18 -5.77 -14.59
C SER A 104 9.42 -4.79 -13.45
N VAL A 105 9.12 -3.51 -13.67
CA VAL A 105 9.40 -2.41 -12.74
C VAL A 105 8.11 -1.68 -12.44
N MET A 106 7.91 -1.28 -11.18
CA MET A 106 6.85 -0.38 -10.75
C MET A 106 7.42 0.76 -9.92
N ASN A 107 6.72 1.89 -9.92
CA ASN A 107 7.00 2.98 -9.01
C ASN A 107 6.17 2.82 -7.72
N LEU A 108 6.77 3.22 -6.60
CA LEU A 108 6.09 3.41 -5.33
C LEU A 108 6.15 4.89 -4.96
N CYS A 109 5.00 5.47 -4.64
CA CYS A 109 4.87 6.88 -4.32
C CYS A 109 4.43 7.03 -2.86
N LEU A 110 5.35 7.39 -1.97
CA LEU A 110 5.04 7.64 -0.56
C LEU A 110 4.75 9.13 -0.36
N SER A 111 3.57 9.44 0.19
CA SER A 111 3.29 10.77 0.76
C SER A 111 3.22 10.66 2.27
N PHE A 112 3.85 11.60 2.97
CA PHE A 112 3.95 11.62 4.42
C PHE A 112 3.84 13.05 4.95
N ASP A 113 3.36 13.19 6.18
CA ASP A 113 3.23 14.47 6.85
C ASP A 113 4.57 14.89 7.44
N HIS A 114 5.21 15.88 6.82
CA HIS A 114 6.53 16.36 7.24
C HIS A 114 6.54 17.05 8.61
N ARG A 115 5.36 17.34 9.19
CA ARG A 115 5.24 17.84 10.57
C ARG A 115 5.49 16.73 11.60
N VAL A 116 5.33 15.47 11.18
CA VAL A 116 5.39 14.28 12.05
C VAL A 116 6.60 13.40 11.73
N LEU A 117 7.02 13.36 10.46
CA LEU A 117 8.12 12.51 9.97
C LEU A 117 9.08 13.33 9.11
N ASP A 118 10.38 13.18 9.34
CA ASP A 118 11.39 13.75 8.45
C ASP A 118 11.62 12.90 7.19
N GLY A 119 12.24 13.51 6.17
CA GLY A 119 12.51 12.85 4.89
C GLY A 119 13.40 11.61 4.99
N ALA A 120 14.41 11.59 5.88
CA ALA A 120 15.33 10.46 5.98
C ALA A 120 14.62 9.18 6.51
N PRO A 121 13.87 9.18 7.63
CA PRO A 121 13.06 8.04 8.05
C PRO A 121 12.04 7.58 6.99
N ALA A 122 11.38 8.51 6.29
CA ALA A 122 10.43 8.17 5.24
C ALA A 122 11.11 7.47 4.05
N ALA A 123 12.29 7.95 3.64
CA ALA A 123 13.08 7.33 2.59
C ALA A 123 13.57 5.92 2.99
N GLN A 124 14.05 5.76 4.23
CA GLN A 124 14.45 4.45 4.77
C GLN A 124 13.29 3.46 4.83
N PHE A 125 12.10 3.91 5.23
CA PHE A 125 10.90 3.09 5.18
C PHE A 125 10.60 2.61 3.75
N LEU A 126 10.59 3.52 2.78
CA LEU A 126 10.32 3.17 1.38
C LEU A 126 11.39 2.26 0.79
N GLN A 127 12.66 2.47 1.16
CA GLN A 127 13.77 1.59 0.81
C GLN A 127 13.56 0.18 1.36
N ARG A 128 13.16 0.05 2.62
CA ARG A 128 12.88 -1.26 3.24
C ARG A 128 11.72 -1.97 2.55
N VAL A 129 10.65 -1.25 2.21
CA VAL A 129 9.53 -1.80 1.43
C VAL A 129 10.00 -2.30 0.07
N LYS A 130 10.82 -1.52 -0.64
CA LYS A 130 11.42 -1.94 -1.92
C LYS A 130 12.20 -3.24 -1.77
N GLU A 131 13.12 -3.32 -0.82
CA GLU A 131 13.96 -4.51 -0.59
C GLU A 131 13.13 -5.76 -0.32
N LEU A 132 12.10 -5.64 0.52
CA LEU A 132 11.19 -6.74 0.83
C LEU A 132 10.37 -7.20 -0.39
N LEU A 133 10.00 -6.29 -1.29
CA LEU A 133 9.30 -6.65 -2.52
C LEU A 133 10.23 -7.28 -3.57
N GLU A 134 11.48 -6.82 -3.66
CA GLU A 134 12.50 -7.40 -4.53
C GLU A 134 13.05 -8.73 -4.00
N SER A 135 12.91 -9.00 -2.70
CA SER A 135 13.38 -10.23 -2.04
C SER A 135 12.42 -10.72 -0.93
N PRO A 136 11.24 -11.26 -1.28
CA PRO A 136 10.18 -11.58 -0.31
C PRO A 136 10.53 -12.63 0.75
N TYR A 137 11.52 -13.49 0.48
CA TYR A 137 11.99 -14.48 1.45
C TYR A 137 12.56 -13.85 2.73
N GLN A 138 12.97 -12.58 2.68
CA GLN A 138 13.40 -11.82 3.86
C GLN A 138 12.26 -11.58 4.88
N LEU A 139 11.00 -11.81 4.51
CA LEU A 139 9.87 -11.76 5.44
C LEU A 139 9.76 -13.02 6.31
N LEU A 140 10.51 -14.08 5.99
CA LEU A 140 10.44 -15.38 6.67
C LEU A 140 11.57 -15.60 7.68
N ILE A 141 12.51 -14.66 7.78
CA ILE A 141 13.71 -14.72 8.63
C ILE A 141 13.64 -13.74 9.81
#